data_AF-A0AAN1H6F9-F1
#
_entry.id   AF-A0AAN1H6F9-F1
#
_cell.length_a   1.000
_cell.length_b   1.000
_cell.length_c   1.000
_cell.angle_alpha   90.00
_cell.angle_beta   90.00
_cell.angle_gamma   90.00
#
_symmetry.space_group_name_H-M   'P 1'
#
loop_
_entity.id
_entity.type
_entity.pdbx_description
1 polymer ?
#
loop_
_entity_poly.entity_id
_entity_poly.type
_entity_poly.pdbx_seq_one_letter_code
_entity_poly.pdbx_strand_id
1 'polypeptide(L)'
;MLEMKLDVHTGFVEINNYPIELKDVDTFKNSAFYKFFSPLTTVGPFYFAIDNVKWKDQVFILELRPSAFSFSPSLFLTSKDGSFYKTLEDWDKRASLSNLSDEQQRLTVWVENEITSKPNLKINNPPYGFQWRHEWGNIVVQSNEKSFDCGVYIEWNV
;
A
#
# COMPACT_ATOMS: atom_id res chain seq x y z
N MET A 1 -6.25 16.07 7.28
CA MET A 1 -5.52 15.02 6.53
C MET A 1 -5.32 13.86 7.48
N LEU A 2 -5.59 12.63 7.04
CA LEU A 2 -5.40 11.44 7.86
C LEU A 2 -3.91 11.10 7.92
N GLU A 3 -3.42 10.66 9.07
CA GLU A 3 -2.01 10.33 9.26
C GLU A 3 -1.85 8.86 9.66
N MET A 4 -1.15 8.11 8.82
CA MET A 4 -0.81 6.72 9.03
C MET A 4 0.52 6.61 9.78
N LYS A 5 0.58 5.67 10.71
CA LYS A 5 1.83 5.22 11.35
C LYS A 5 1.95 3.71 11.19
N LEU A 6 3.18 3.27 10.93
CA LEU A 6 3.59 1.87 10.95
C LEU A 6 4.68 1.73 12.01
N ASP A 7 4.49 0.80 12.94
CA ASP A 7 5.57 0.25 13.72
C ASP A 7 6.21 -0.90 12.92
N VAL A 8 7.40 -0.63 12.38
CA VAL A 8 8.13 -1.58 11.52
C VAL A 8 8.61 -2.81 12.28
N HIS A 9 8.71 -2.77 13.60
CA HIS A 9 9.12 -3.93 14.39
C HIS A 9 7.97 -4.90 14.65
N THR A 10 6.75 -4.39 14.78
CA THR A 10 5.57 -5.20 15.14
C THR A 10 4.59 -5.42 13.99
N GLY A 11 4.67 -4.60 12.94
CA GLY A 11 3.70 -4.58 11.84
C GLY A 11 2.39 -3.89 12.23
N PHE A 12 2.34 -3.26 13.39
CA PHE A 12 1.16 -2.54 13.83
C PHE A 12 0.97 -1.26 13.00
N VAL A 13 -0.23 -1.09 12.45
CA VAL A 13 -0.61 0.09 11.68
C VAL A 13 -1.83 0.75 12.30
N GLU A 14 -1.77 2.07 12.40
CA GLU A 14 -2.89 2.92 12.81
C GLU A 14 -3.03 4.13 11.88
N ILE A 15 -4.25 4.67 11.81
CA ILE A 15 -4.51 5.99 11.20
C ILE A 15 -5.21 6.85 12.23
N ASN A 16 -4.64 8.03 12.52
CA ASN A 16 -5.15 8.94 13.55
C ASN A 16 -5.44 8.23 14.89
N ASN A 17 -4.55 7.32 15.30
CA ASN A 17 -4.67 6.50 16.52
C ASN A 17 -5.80 5.46 16.52
N TYR A 18 -6.36 5.12 15.35
CA TYR A 18 -7.25 3.97 15.19
C TYR A 18 -6.47 2.80 14.57
N PRO A 19 -6.28 1.69 15.30
CA PRO A 19 -5.67 0.48 14.77
C PRO A 19 -6.43 -0.05 13.56
N ILE A 20 -5.71 -0.55 12.56
CA ILE A 20 -6.32 -1.22 11.41
C ILE A 20 -6.38 -2.73 11.68
N GLU A 21 -7.57 -3.31 11.57
CA GLU A 21 -7.80 -4.75 11.71
C GLU A 21 -8.28 -5.35 10.40
N LEU A 22 -7.40 -6.06 9.70
CA LEU A 22 -7.67 -6.64 8.37
C LEU A 22 -7.90 -8.15 8.38
N LYS A 23 -8.22 -8.73 9.54
CA LYS A 23 -8.36 -10.19 9.70
C LYS A 23 -9.29 -10.82 8.67
N ASP A 24 -10.44 -10.20 8.43
CA ASP A 24 -11.44 -10.57 7.43
C ASP A 24 -12.40 -9.38 7.22
N VAL A 25 -13.21 -9.45 6.17
CA VAL A 25 -14.09 -8.33 5.77
C VAL A 25 -15.16 -8.01 6.83
N ASP A 26 -15.72 -9.02 7.50
CA ASP A 26 -16.78 -8.82 8.49
C ASP A 26 -16.20 -8.23 9.78
N THR A 27 -15.06 -8.73 10.23
CA THR A 27 -14.30 -8.16 11.36
C THR A 27 -13.92 -6.71 11.05
N PHE A 28 -13.37 -6.43 9.87
CA PHE A 28 -13.00 -5.08 9.46
C PHE A 28 -14.18 -4.11 9.48
N LYS A 29 -15.34 -4.48 8.88
CA LYS A 29 -16.55 -3.64 8.88
C LYS A 29 -17.13 -3.40 10.27
N ASN A 30 -16.87 -4.29 11.23
CA ASN A 30 -17.33 -4.14 12.61
C ASN A 30 -16.32 -3.43 13.53
N SER A 31 -15.10 -3.18 13.06
CA SER A 31 -14.03 -2.50 13.81
C SER A 31 -14.40 -1.05 14.16
N ALA A 32 -13.77 -0.54 15.22
CA ALA A 32 -13.88 0.87 15.60
C ALA A 32 -13.37 1.80 14.48
N PHE A 33 -12.29 1.39 13.81
CA PHE A 33 -11.74 2.09 12.65
C PHE A 33 -12.78 2.29 11.55
N TYR A 34 -13.41 1.21 11.10
CA TYR A 34 -14.37 1.30 9.98
C TYR A 34 -15.57 2.16 10.34
N LYS A 35 -16.13 1.96 11.55
CA LYS A 35 -17.28 2.75 12.03
C LYS A 35 -16.96 4.24 12.09
N PHE A 36 -15.75 4.60 12.51
CA PHE A 36 -15.33 6.00 12.64
C PHE A 36 -15.08 6.67 11.29
N PHE A 37 -14.44 5.98 10.34
CA PHE A 37 -14.08 6.54 9.03
C PHE A 37 -15.10 6.29 7.93
N SER A 38 -16.17 5.53 8.19
CA SER A 38 -17.22 5.29 7.22
C SER A 38 -17.97 6.58 6.81
N PRO A 39 -18.47 6.67 5.56
CA PRO A 39 -18.34 5.68 4.50
C PRO A 39 -16.95 5.70 3.85
N LEU A 40 -16.41 4.51 3.59
CA LEU A 40 -15.20 4.32 2.79
C LEU A 40 -15.56 4.02 1.34
N THR A 41 -14.73 4.45 0.40
CA THR A 41 -14.88 4.08 -1.02
C THR A 41 -14.66 2.57 -1.16
N THR A 42 -15.59 1.85 -1.77
CA THR A 42 -15.46 0.40 -2.01
C THR A 42 -14.82 0.14 -3.37
N VAL A 43 -13.79 -0.71 -3.40
CA VAL A 43 -13.15 -1.18 -4.64
C VAL A 43 -13.51 -2.64 -4.82
N GLY A 44 -14.55 -2.89 -5.63
CA GLY A 44 -15.19 -4.21 -5.67
C GLY A 44 -15.83 -4.59 -4.32
N PRO A 45 -16.09 -5.88 -4.08
CA PRO A 45 -16.84 -6.34 -2.90
C PRO A 45 -16.02 -6.44 -1.61
N PHE A 46 -14.69 -6.49 -1.68
CA PHE A 46 -13.84 -6.86 -0.55
C PHE A 46 -12.84 -5.79 -0.12
N TYR A 47 -12.53 -4.81 -0.97
CA TYR A 47 -11.52 -3.79 -0.68
C TYR A 47 -12.14 -2.42 -0.44
N PHE A 48 -11.44 -1.60 0.32
CA PHE A 48 -11.86 -0.25 0.69
C PHE A 48 -10.73 0.72 0.42
N ALA A 49 -11.04 1.96 0.07
CA ALA A 49 -10.04 2.98 -0.23
C ALA A 49 -10.29 4.23 0.60
N ILE A 50 -9.18 4.82 1.05
CA ILE A 50 -9.13 6.10 1.73
C ILE A 50 -8.20 7.00 0.92
N ASP A 51 -8.71 8.16 0.56
CA ASP A 51 -7.92 9.15 -0.15
C ASP A 51 -7.19 10.10 0.82
N ASN A 52 -6.05 10.65 0.39
CA ASN A 52 -5.27 11.64 1.12
C ASN A 52 -4.80 11.19 2.52
N VAL A 53 -4.18 10.00 2.57
CA VAL A 53 -3.51 9.49 3.78
C VAL A 53 -2.04 9.91 3.74
N LYS A 54 -1.61 10.68 4.73
CA LYS A 54 -0.21 11.05 4.92
C LYS A 54 0.53 9.92 5.63
N TRP A 55 1.70 9.56 5.12
CA TRP A 55 2.66 8.69 5.82
C TRP A 55 4.06 9.30 5.67
N LYS A 56 4.66 9.69 6.80
CA LYS A 56 5.88 10.51 6.84
C LYS A 56 5.71 11.80 6.03
N ASP A 57 6.55 12.04 5.04
CA ASP A 57 6.58 13.20 4.16
C ASP A 57 5.76 13.02 2.87
N GLN A 58 5.12 11.86 2.67
CA GLN A 58 4.34 11.56 1.47
C GLN A 58 2.83 11.43 1.70
N VAL A 59 2.06 11.63 0.63
CA VAL A 59 0.60 11.47 0.59
C VAL A 59 0.21 10.33 -0.35
N PHE A 60 -0.74 9.49 0.08
CA PHE A 60 -1.15 8.28 -0.62
C PHE A 60 -2.68 8.19 -0.80
N ILE A 61 -3.09 7.47 -1.83
CA ILE A 61 -4.34 6.68 -1.79
C ILE A 61 -4.01 5.38 -1.07
N LEU A 62 -4.76 5.06 -0.02
CA LEU A 62 -4.61 3.84 0.75
C LEU A 62 -5.76 2.89 0.44
N GLU A 63 -5.46 1.72 -0.11
CA GLU A 63 -6.36 0.58 -0.18
C GLU A 63 -6.17 -0.35 1.02
N LEU A 64 -7.28 -0.62 1.70
CA LEU A 64 -7.43 -1.56 2.80
C LEU A 64 -7.97 -2.86 2.22
N ARG A 65 -7.19 -3.93 2.32
CA ARG A 65 -7.53 -5.24 1.77
C ARG A 65 -7.59 -6.27 2.90
N PRO A 66 -8.74 -6.40 3.59
CA PRO A 66 -8.94 -7.48 4.53
C PRO A 66 -8.72 -8.85 3.89
N SER A 67 -8.35 -9.84 4.70
CA SER A 67 -8.23 -11.21 4.22
C SER A 67 -9.55 -11.66 3.59
N ALA A 68 -9.46 -12.28 2.41
CA ALA A 68 -10.60 -12.81 1.69
C ALA A 68 -10.18 -14.06 0.92
N PHE A 69 -10.94 -15.15 1.09
CA PHE A 69 -10.61 -16.46 0.53
C PHE A 69 -9.20 -16.93 0.95
N SER A 70 -8.28 -17.06 -0.01
CA SER A 70 -6.88 -17.45 0.20
C SER A 70 -5.91 -16.26 0.10
N PHE A 71 -6.41 -15.03 0.03
CA PHE A 71 -5.57 -13.83 -0.04
C PHE A 71 -5.29 -13.29 1.34
N SER A 72 -4.01 -13.17 1.68
CA SER A 72 -3.54 -12.54 2.91
C SER A 72 -3.97 -11.08 2.99
N PRO A 73 -4.19 -10.54 4.21
CA PRO A 73 -4.51 -9.15 4.38
C PRO A 73 -3.34 -8.26 3.98
N SER A 74 -3.66 -7.13 3.37
CA SER A 74 -2.65 -6.16 2.96
C SER A 74 -3.16 -4.72 2.95
N LEU A 75 -2.22 -3.80 2.99
CA LEU A 75 -2.40 -2.43 2.55
C LEU A 75 -1.74 -2.26 1.20
N PHE A 76 -2.37 -1.50 0.30
CA PHE A 76 -1.74 -1.04 -0.93
C PHE A 76 -1.79 0.49 -0.99
N LEU A 77 -0.63 1.11 -1.17
CA LEU A 77 -0.45 2.55 -1.13
C LEU A 77 0.04 3.05 -2.48
N THR A 78 -0.80 3.85 -3.15
CA THR A 78 -0.42 4.57 -4.37
C THR A 78 -0.02 5.99 -3.99
N SER A 79 1.26 6.34 -4.16
CA SER A 79 1.75 7.68 -3.83
C SER A 79 1.17 8.72 -4.77
N LYS A 80 0.74 9.86 -4.23
CA LYS A 80 0.27 11.03 -4.99
C LYS A 80 1.40 11.98 -5.40
N ASP A 81 2.55 11.86 -4.76
CA ASP A 81 3.68 12.76 -4.99
C ASP A 81 4.50 12.36 -6.21
N GLY A 82 4.36 11.09 -6.64
CA GLY A 82 4.99 10.53 -7.83
C GLY A 82 4.45 11.06 -9.15
N SER A 83 5.26 10.98 -10.20
CA SER A 83 4.82 11.29 -11.57
C SER A 83 3.74 10.30 -12.04
N PHE A 84 3.81 9.04 -11.60
CA PHE A 84 2.82 8.00 -11.91
C PHE A 84 1.39 8.40 -11.51
N TYR A 85 1.20 9.03 -10.35
CA TYR A 85 -0.15 9.46 -9.94
C TYR A 85 -0.80 10.41 -10.95
N LYS A 86 0.01 11.32 -11.51
CA LYS A 86 -0.44 12.33 -12.48
C LYS A 86 -0.83 11.70 -13.82
N THR A 87 -0.51 10.43 -14.05
CA THR A 87 -0.86 9.70 -15.27
C THR A 87 -2.10 8.84 -15.11
N LEU A 88 -2.67 8.70 -13.91
CA LEU A 88 -3.80 7.79 -13.67
C LEU A 88 -5.05 8.10 -14.51
N GLU A 89 -5.26 9.37 -14.88
CA GLU A 89 -6.37 9.82 -15.72
C GLU A 89 -6.10 9.72 -17.24
N ASP A 90 -4.86 9.46 -17.65
CA ASP A 90 -4.42 9.41 -19.04
C ASP A 90 -3.86 8.01 -19.33
N TRP A 91 -4.65 7.18 -20.01
CA TRP A 91 -4.32 5.78 -20.24
C TRP A 91 -2.96 5.58 -20.95
N ASP A 92 -2.67 6.41 -21.96
CA ASP A 92 -1.43 6.30 -22.72
C ASP A 92 -0.22 6.62 -21.85
N LYS A 93 -0.36 7.59 -20.93
CA LYS A 93 0.68 7.92 -19.95
C LYS A 93 0.76 6.92 -18.81
N ARG A 94 -0.37 6.31 -18.40
CA ARG A 94 -0.43 5.28 -17.36
C ARG A 94 0.24 3.99 -17.82
N ALA A 95 0.07 3.63 -19.08
CA ALA A 95 0.66 2.44 -19.69
C ALA A 95 2.18 2.58 -19.97
N SER A 96 2.78 3.73 -19.64
CA SER A 96 4.21 3.97 -19.79
C SER A 96 5.03 3.12 -18.80
N LEU A 97 5.78 2.15 -19.34
CA LEU A 97 6.68 1.31 -18.55
C LEU A 97 7.80 2.12 -17.87
N SER A 98 8.25 3.21 -18.50
CA SER A 98 9.24 4.09 -17.87
C SER A 98 8.67 4.80 -16.65
N ASN A 99 7.42 5.30 -16.72
CA ASN A 99 6.77 5.94 -15.57
C ASN A 99 6.60 4.96 -14.40
N LEU A 100 6.22 3.71 -14.68
CA LEU A 100 6.12 2.65 -13.67
C LEU A 100 7.48 2.34 -13.01
N SER A 101 8.53 2.21 -13.83
CA SER A 101 9.89 1.92 -13.34
C SER A 101 10.46 3.08 -12.50
N ASP A 102 10.30 4.32 -12.97
CA ASP A 102 10.79 5.51 -12.27
C ASP A 102 10.08 5.68 -10.92
N GLU A 103 8.78 5.44 -10.88
CA GLU A 103 8.00 5.48 -9.63
C GLU A 103 8.40 4.37 -8.66
N GLN A 104 8.58 3.14 -9.16
CA GLN A 104 9.06 2.03 -8.33
C GLN A 104 10.42 2.37 -7.70
N GLN A 105 11.35 2.91 -8.49
CA GLN A 105 12.67 3.29 -8.00
C GLN A 105 12.57 4.40 -6.94
N ARG A 106 11.76 5.43 -7.19
CA ARG A 106 11.53 6.52 -6.25
C ARG A 106 10.96 6.00 -4.91
N LEU A 107 9.93 5.16 -4.96
CA LEU A 107 9.33 4.56 -3.77
C LEU A 107 10.30 3.62 -3.04
N THR A 108 11.12 2.87 -3.78
CA THR A 108 12.15 1.99 -3.19
C THR A 108 13.15 2.81 -2.38
N VAL A 109 13.69 3.89 -2.96
CA VAL A 109 14.63 4.79 -2.28
C VAL A 109 13.98 5.42 -1.04
N TRP A 110 12.71 5.84 -1.16
CA TRP A 110 12.00 6.41 -0.01
C TRP A 110 11.78 5.39 1.11
N VAL A 111 11.33 4.16 0.80
CA VAL A 111 11.15 3.11 1.81
C VAL A 111 12.48 2.80 2.52
N GLU A 112 13.58 2.71 1.77
CA GLU A 112 14.94 2.48 2.30
C GLU A 112 15.47 3.62 3.20
N ASN A 113 15.01 4.85 2.99
CA ASN A 113 15.48 6.00 3.76
C ASN A 113 14.60 6.32 4.97
N GLU A 114 13.28 6.21 4.81
CA GLU A 114 12.31 6.77 5.76
C GLU A 114 11.58 5.73 6.61
N ILE A 115 11.51 4.48 6.14
CA ILE A 115 10.69 3.43 6.75
C ILE A 115 11.55 2.32 7.33
N THR A 116 12.40 1.72 6.51
CA THR A 116 13.23 0.56 6.87
C THR A 116 14.56 0.63 6.13
N SER A 117 15.49 -0.29 6.42
CA SER A 117 16.84 -0.28 5.85
C SER A 117 16.90 -0.89 4.45
N LYS A 118 17.97 -1.61 4.09
CA LYS A 118 18.14 -2.18 2.74
C LYS A 118 17.16 -3.33 2.46
N PRO A 119 16.65 -3.47 1.23
CA PRO A 119 15.77 -4.57 0.86
C PRO A 119 16.50 -5.91 0.96
N ASN A 120 15.78 -6.94 1.40
CA ASN A 120 16.30 -8.30 1.49
C ASN A 120 16.25 -9.03 0.14
N LEU A 121 15.37 -8.60 -0.77
CA LEU A 121 15.12 -9.27 -2.04
C LEU A 121 14.79 -8.27 -3.15
N LYS A 122 15.38 -8.50 -4.33
CA LYS A 122 14.97 -7.88 -5.60
C LYS A 122 14.10 -8.86 -6.39
N ILE A 123 12.97 -8.38 -6.89
CA ILE A 123 12.01 -9.15 -7.68
C ILE A 123 12.27 -8.85 -9.16
N ASN A 124 12.85 -9.82 -9.87
CA ASN A 124 13.29 -9.67 -11.27
C ASN A 124 12.27 -10.16 -12.31
N ASN A 125 11.11 -10.65 -11.89
CA ASN A 125 10.01 -11.06 -12.76
C ASN A 125 8.77 -10.21 -12.45
N PRO A 126 7.92 -9.84 -13.44
CA PRO A 126 6.71 -9.09 -13.18
C PRO A 126 5.79 -9.77 -12.13
N PRO A 127 5.26 -9.03 -11.13
CA PRO A 127 5.52 -7.61 -10.84
C PRO A 127 6.94 -7.37 -10.33
N TYR A 128 7.65 -6.42 -10.95
CA TYR A 128 9.02 -6.05 -10.57
C TYR A 128 8.99 -5.28 -9.26
N GLY A 129 10.08 -5.33 -8.48
CA GLY A 129 10.12 -4.62 -7.21
C GLY A 129 11.23 -5.01 -6.25
N PHE A 130 11.06 -4.57 -5.01
CA PHE A 130 11.93 -4.84 -3.88
C PHE A 130 11.11 -5.19 -2.65
N GLN A 131 11.62 -6.11 -1.84
CA GLN A 131 10.93 -6.60 -0.64
C GLN A 131 11.83 -6.52 0.58
N TRP A 132 11.23 -6.06 1.68
CA TRP A 132 11.77 -6.06 3.03
C TRP A 132 10.98 -7.09 3.84
N ARG A 133 11.69 -8.05 4.42
CA ARG A 133 11.12 -9.15 5.19
C ARG A 133 11.20 -8.83 6.67
N HIS A 134 10.07 -9.01 7.35
CA HIS A 134 9.92 -8.86 8.78
C HIS A 134 9.27 -10.12 9.36
N GLU A 135 9.40 -10.35 10.67
CA GLU A 135 8.78 -11.52 11.32
C GLU A 135 7.25 -11.50 11.18
N TRP A 136 6.64 -10.31 11.22
CA TRP A 136 5.20 -10.11 11.10
C TRP A 136 4.69 -10.10 9.65
N GLY A 137 5.57 -9.97 8.65
CA GLY A 137 5.13 -9.79 7.27
C GLY A 137 6.18 -9.16 6.35
N ASN A 138 5.72 -8.46 5.33
CA ASN A 138 6.56 -7.85 4.31
C ASN A 138 6.15 -6.41 4.03
N ILE A 139 7.14 -5.58 3.74
CA ILE A 139 6.94 -4.33 2.99
C ILE A 139 7.46 -4.60 1.59
N VAL A 140 6.69 -4.25 0.57
CA VAL A 140 7.05 -4.51 -0.82
C VAL A 140 6.79 -3.28 -1.67
N VAL A 141 7.78 -2.80 -2.41
CA VAL A 141 7.57 -1.79 -3.45
C VAL A 141 7.51 -2.54 -4.77
N GLN A 142 6.41 -2.39 -5.52
CA GLN A 142 6.20 -3.10 -6.77
C GLN A 142 5.65 -2.20 -7.87
N SER A 143 5.98 -2.55 -9.10
CA SER A 143 5.29 -2.08 -10.30
C SER A 143 4.89 -3.27 -11.18
N ASN A 144 3.65 -3.25 -11.66
CA ASN A 144 3.10 -4.31 -12.49
C ASN A 144 2.77 -3.76 -13.88
N GLU A 145 3.50 -4.21 -14.88
CA GLU A 145 3.28 -3.85 -16.28
C GLU A 145 1.98 -4.42 -16.88
N LYS A 146 1.35 -5.42 -16.25
CA LYS A 146 0.09 -6.02 -16.72
C LYS A 146 -1.14 -5.28 -16.20
N SER A 147 -1.09 -4.78 -14.97
CA SER A 147 -2.18 -4.01 -14.37
C SER A 147 -1.96 -2.50 -14.43
N PHE A 148 -0.75 -2.07 -14.82
CA PHE A 148 -0.31 -0.68 -14.85
C PHE A 148 -0.49 0.02 -13.50
N ASP A 149 -0.05 -0.67 -12.45
CA ASP A 149 -0.08 -0.19 -11.07
C ASP A 149 1.32 -0.16 -10.48
N CYS A 150 1.58 0.84 -9.65
CA CYS A 150 2.78 0.95 -8.85
C CYS A 150 2.44 1.48 -7.46
N GLY A 151 3.11 0.93 -6.45
CA GLY A 151 2.91 1.38 -5.07
C GLY A 151 3.67 0.55 -4.05
N VAL A 152 3.37 0.85 -2.79
CA VAL A 152 3.90 0.14 -1.62
C VAL A 152 2.84 -0.80 -1.10
N TYR A 153 3.22 -2.03 -0.82
CA TYR A 153 2.41 -3.05 -0.15
C TYR A 153 2.93 -3.25 1.26
N ILE A 154 2.02 -3.39 2.22
CA ILE A 154 2.29 -3.93 3.55
C ILE A 154 1.45 -5.19 3.66
N GLU A 155 2.10 -6.34 3.77
CA GLU A 155 1.46 -7.65 3.73
C GLU A 155 1.76 -8.38 5.04
N TRP A 156 0.75 -8.90 5.72
CA TRP A 156 0.95 -9.65 6.96
C TRP A 156 1.02 -11.15 6.69
N ASN A 157 1.86 -11.83 7.46
CA ASN A 157 1.85 -13.29 7.53
C ASN A 157 0.55 -13.74 8.21
N VAL A 158 -0.10 -14.77 7.67
CA VAL A 158 -1.35 -15.36 8.19
C VAL A 158 -1.21 -16.86 8.34
#